data_AF-A0A6B2TB70-F1
#
_entry.id   AF-A0A6B2TB70-F1
#
_cell.length_a   1.000
_cell.length_b   1.000
_cell.length_c   1.000
_cell.angle_alpha   90.00
_cell.angle_beta   90.00
_cell.angle_gamma   90.00
#
_symmetry.space_group_name_H-M   'P 1'
#
loop_
_entity.id
_entity.type
_entity.pdbx_description
1 polymer ?
#
loop_
_entity_poly.entity_id
_entity_poly.type
_entity_poly.pdbx_seq_one_letter_code
_entity_poly.pdbx_strand_id
1 'polypeptide(L)'
;MAMWDRIKDQAKGLQQSQGARGSGGHGRPGSGSGGGSKAQLVGVLKSQLASLKTELKSGAYRDASMAMCALVAAADGSVDPAERQHVESLIVQNDVLQNFPPDQLRQRFNKHVDQLSLNFQQGKAEAMQEIAKAAKKPMEAKAVVQTGFVVAGADGYIAPAEEQVLREACAALNVSPQEFGL
;
A
#
# COMPACT_ATOMS: atom_id res chain seq x y z
N MET A 1 -16.90 -26.12 8.65
CA MET A 1 -17.87 -25.11 9.15
C MET A 1 -17.08 -23.88 9.57
N ALA A 2 -17.36 -22.75 8.91
CA ALA A 2 -16.40 -21.67 8.70
C ALA A 2 -16.15 -20.78 9.93
N MET A 3 -14.88 -20.39 10.10
CA MET A 3 -14.35 -19.36 11.03
C MET A 3 -15.08 -18.01 10.96
N TRP A 4 -15.87 -17.79 9.90
CA TRP A 4 -16.68 -16.60 9.64
C TRP A 4 -17.88 -16.43 10.58
N ASP A 5 -18.43 -17.52 11.12
CA ASP A 5 -19.62 -17.46 12.00
C ASP A 5 -19.26 -16.88 13.39
N ARG A 6 -18.04 -17.18 13.86
CA ARG A 6 -17.53 -16.76 15.17
C ARG A 6 -17.24 -15.25 15.27
N ILE A 7 -16.97 -14.59 14.15
CA ILE A 7 -16.69 -13.15 14.07
C ILE A 7 -18.00 -12.34 14.12
N LYS A 8 -19.09 -12.85 13.52
CA LYS A 8 -20.41 -12.20 13.62
C LYS A 8 -20.98 -12.25 15.03
N ASP A 9 -20.71 -13.32 15.77
CA ASP A 9 -21.23 -13.47 17.13
C ASP A 9 -20.55 -12.50 18.13
N GLN A 10 -19.25 -12.21 17.95
CA GLN A 10 -18.55 -11.21 18.76
C GLN A 10 -19.05 -9.77 18.54
N ALA A 11 -19.56 -9.45 17.34
CA ALA A 11 -20.05 -8.11 17.04
C ALA A 11 -21.38 -7.78 17.75
N LYS A 12 -22.21 -8.79 18.07
CA LYS A 12 -23.48 -8.58 18.79
C LYS A 12 -23.32 -8.33 20.29
N GLY A 13 -22.24 -8.82 20.91
CA GLY A 13 -21.99 -8.65 22.34
C GLY A 13 -21.62 -7.23 22.78
N LEU A 14 -21.18 -6.37 21.85
CA LEU A 14 -20.70 -5.02 22.16
C LEU A 14 -21.80 -3.94 22.15
N GLN A 15 -23.02 -4.27 21.70
CA GLN A 15 -24.09 -3.26 21.55
C GLN A 15 -24.98 -3.11 22.80
N GLN A 16 -24.80 -3.93 23.84
CA GLN A 16 -25.73 -3.96 25.00
C GLN A 16 -25.19 -3.34 26.30
N SER A 17 -24.07 -2.60 26.30
CA SER A 17 -23.50 -2.03 27.55
C SER A 17 -23.50 -0.50 27.66
N GLN A 18 -24.03 0.25 26.69
CA GLN A 18 -24.07 1.71 26.76
C GLN A 18 -25.50 2.23 26.90
N GLY A 19 -26.02 2.15 28.12
CA GLY A 19 -27.29 2.75 28.49
C GLY A 19 -27.29 3.18 29.95
N ALA A 20 -26.54 4.24 30.30
CA ALA A 20 -26.80 5.07 31.48
C ALA A 20 -25.79 6.23 31.61
N ARG A 21 -26.33 7.46 31.79
CA ARG A 21 -25.71 8.70 32.34
C ARG A 21 -24.80 9.47 31.36
N GLY A 22 -24.86 10.79 31.22
CA GLY A 22 -25.58 11.86 31.90
C GLY A 22 -25.12 13.22 31.31
N SER A 23 -25.89 14.25 31.65
CA SER A 23 -25.92 15.65 31.20
C SER A 23 -24.60 16.43 30.99
N GLY A 24 -24.63 17.32 29.99
CA GLY A 24 -24.14 18.71 30.12
C GLY A 24 -22.84 19.09 29.40
N GLY A 25 -22.90 20.12 28.54
CA GLY A 25 -21.73 20.94 28.18
C GLY A 25 -21.64 21.33 26.70
N HIS A 26 -21.86 22.61 26.40
CA HIS A 26 -21.71 23.20 25.07
C HIS A 26 -20.23 23.29 24.65
N GLY A 27 -19.92 22.84 23.43
CA GLY A 27 -18.65 23.07 22.75
C GLY A 27 -18.80 22.80 21.25
N ARG A 28 -18.50 23.81 20.41
CA ARG A 28 -18.67 23.81 18.94
C ARG A 28 -17.82 22.72 18.24
N PRO A 29 -18.21 22.22 17.06
CA PRO A 29 -17.46 21.20 16.34
C PRO A 29 -16.28 21.86 15.59
N GLY A 30 -15.07 21.59 16.07
CA GLY A 30 -13.83 21.88 15.36
C GLY A 30 -13.46 20.69 14.47
N SER A 31 -13.44 20.93 13.16
CA SER A 31 -13.08 20.01 12.10
C SER A 31 -11.59 19.62 12.14
N GLY A 32 -11.30 18.36 11.82
CA GLY A 32 -9.98 17.91 11.35
C GLY A 32 -9.25 16.91 12.25
N SER A 33 -9.17 15.65 11.84
CA SER A 33 -7.92 14.88 11.82
C SER A 33 -8.13 13.53 11.10
N GLY A 34 -7.99 13.52 9.78
CA GLY A 34 -7.96 12.32 8.94
C GLY A 34 -6.65 11.51 9.03
N GLY A 35 -5.81 11.77 10.05
CA GLY A 35 -4.47 11.18 10.19
C GLY A 35 -4.41 9.82 10.87
N GLY A 36 -5.40 9.47 11.72
CA GLY A 36 -5.40 8.17 12.43
C GLY A 36 -5.77 6.99 11.52
N SER A 37 -6.73 7.19 10.61
CA SER A 37 -7.27 6.12 9.77
C SER A 37 -6.24 5.56 8.78
N LYS A 38 -5.41 6.39 8.16
CA LYS A 38 -4.43 5.93 7.15
C LYS A 38 -3.28 5.13 7.78
N ALA A 39 -2.73 5.56 8.91
CA ALA A 39 -1.69 4.81 9.62
C ALA A 39 -2.23 3.46 10.16
N GLN A 40 -3.45 3.45 10.68
CA GLN A 40 -4.12 2.20 11.09
C GLN A 40 -4.39 1.29 9.90
N LEU A 41 -4.79 1.83 8.74
CA LEU A 41 -4.93 1.08 7.49
C LEU A 41 -3.59 0.47 7.07
N VAL A 42 -2.51 1.24 7.01
CA VAL A 42 -1.14 0.74 6.70
C VAL A 42 -0.78 -0.46 7.58
N GLY A 43 -1.05 -0.38 8.88
CA GLY A 43 -0.82 -1.49 9.82
C GLY A 43 -1.64 -2.74 9.47
N VAL A 44 -2.94 -2.60 9.19
CA VAL A 44 -3.81 -3.71 8.79
C VAL A 44 -3.37 -4.32 7.45
N LEU A 45 -3.04 -3.49 6.46
CA LEU A 45 -2.56 -3.94 5.14
C LEU A 45 -1.25 -4.72 5.29
N LYS A 46 -0.32 -4.26 6.12
CA LYS A 46 0.94 -4.98 6.41
C LYS A 46 0.67 -6.36 7.02
N SER A 47 -0.25 -6.49 7.97
CA SER A 47 -0.62 -7.80 8.53
C SER A 47 -1.29 -8.73 7.52
N GLN A 48 -2.15 -8.20 6.64
CA GLN A 48 -2.76 -8.98 5.56
C GLN A 48 -1.69 -9.49 4.57
N LEU A 49 -0.80 -8.61 4.14
CA LEU A 49 0.36 -8.95 3.32
C LEU A 49 1.15 -10.11 3.95
N ALA A 50 1.51 -10.01 5.23
CA ALA A 50 2.25 -11.06 5.94
C ALA A 50 1.52 -12.42 5.94
N SER A 51 0.19 -12.42 6.06
CA SER A 51 -0.61 -13.66 5.99
C SER A 51 -0.63 -14.30 4.60
N LEU A 52 -0.52 -13.48 3.54
CA LEU A 52 -0.51 -13.93 2.14
C LEU A 52 0.90 -14.20 1.61
N LYS A 53 1.94 -13.97 2.42
CA LYS A 53 3.35 -14.16 2.05
C LYS A 53 3.61 -15.51 1.40
N THR A 54 2.98 -16.59 1.83
CA THR A 54 3.20 -17.93 1.26
C THR A 54 2.75 -18.05 -0.20
N GLU A 55 1.74 -17.28 -0.59
CA GLU A 55 1.13 -17.30 -1.93
C GLU A 55 1.77 -16.26 -2.87
N LEU A 56 2.31 -15.17 -2.30
CA LEU A 56 2.95 -14.05 -3.00
C LEU A 56 4.43 -14.33 -3.35
N LYS A 57 4.65 -15.38 -4.15
CA LYS A 57 6.00 -15.83 -4.59
C LYS A 57 6.18 -15.79 -6.11
N SER A 58 5.26 -15.19 -6.84
CA SER A 58 5.37 -15.08 -8.30
C SER A 58 6.41 -14.02 -8.69
N GLY A 59 7.12 -14.27 -9.80
CA GLY A 59 8.01 -13.27 -10.38
C GLY A 59 7.27 -11.99 -10.80
N ALA A 60 6.01 -12.14 -11.24
CA ALA A 60 5.16 -11.00 -11.62
C ALA A 60 4.85 -10.09 -10.43
N TYR A 61 4.55 -10.66 -9.25
CA TYR A 61 4.34 -9.91 -8.02
C TYR A 61 5.59 -9.14 -7.61
N ARG A 62 6.76 -9.80 -7.66
CA ARG A 62 8.05 -9.16 -7.35
C ARG A 62 8.28 -7.96 -8.26
N ASP A 63 8.20 -8.16 -9.57
CA ASP A 63 8.50 -7.13 -10.56
C ASP A 63 7.47 -5.98 -10.47
N ALA A 64 6.17 -6.29 -10.31
CA ALA A 64 5.11 -5.30 -10.10
C ALA A 64 5.28 -4.50 -8.80
N SER A 65 5.68 -5.16 -7.69
CA SER A 65 5.91 -4.47 -6.42
C SER A 65 7.09 -3.50 -6.51
N MET A 66 8.18 -3.88 -7.19
CA MET A 66 9.34 -3.02 -7.38
C MET A 66 9.02 -1.83 -8.29
N ALA A 67 8.26 -2.06 -9.36
CA ALA A 67 7.76 -1.01 -10.24
C ALA A 67 6.84 -0.03 -9.48
N MET A 68 5.96 -0.54 -8.62
CA MET A 68 5.07 0.29 -7.80
C MET A 68 5.85 1.16 -6.80
N CYS A 69 6.82 0.58 -6.09
CA CYS A 69 7.67 1.35 -5.17
C CYS A 69 8.46 2.45 -5.90
N ALA A 70 8.97 2.16 -7.11
CA ALA A 70 9.69 3.14 -7.91
C ALA A 70 8.79 4.28 -8.42
N LEU A 71 7.55 3.97 -8.80
CA LEU A 71 6.58 5.00 -9.20
C LEU A 71 6.18 5.92 -8.05
N VAL A 72 5.98 5.38 -6.85
CA VAL A 72 5.67 6.16 -5.65
C VAL A 72 6.85 7.07 -5.31
N ALA A 73 8.07 6.52 -5.30
CA ALA A 73 9.30 7.28 -5.07
C ALA A 73 9.62 8.33 -6.15
N ALA A 74 8.94 8.29 -7.29
CA ALA A 74 9.10 9.26 -8.38
C ALA A 74 7.83 10.10 -8.58
N ALA A 75 6.86 10.04 -7.65
CA ALA A 75 5.54 10.62 -7.87
C ALA A 75 5.59 12.15 -8.08
N ASP A 76 6.57 12.81 -7.49
CA ASP A 76 6.86 14.25 -7.64
C ASP A 76 7.61 14.60 -8.94
N GLY A 77 8.05 13.59 -9.70
CA GLY A 77 8.77 13.72 -10.97
C GLY A 77 10.29 13.56 -10.87
N SER A 78 10.85 13.30 -9.69
CA SER A 78 12.28 13.07 -9.49
C SER A 78 12.55 12.09 -8.36
N VAL A 79 13.54 11.22 -8.49
CA VAL A 79 13.92 10.31 -7.39
C VAL A 79 15.23 10.75 -6.79
N ASP A 80 15.19 11.29 -5.57
CA ASP A 80 16.40 11.65 -4.85
C ASP A 80 17.09 10.40 -4.25
N PRO A 81 18.43 10.41 -4.08
CA PRO A 81 19.16 9.30 -3.47
C PRO A 81 18.67 8.96 -2.05
N ALA A 82 18.20 9.96 -1.30
CA ALA A 82 17.66 9.78 0.03
C ALA A 82 16.32 9.01 0.00
N GLU A 83 15.40 9.38 -0.90
CA GLU A 83 14.15 8.66 -1.09
C GLU A 83 14.40 7.24 -1.58
N ARG A 84 15.32 7.07 -2.54
CA ARG A 84 15.75 5.75 -3.03
C ARG A 84 16.21 4.85 -1.90
N GLN A 85 17.09 5.33 -1.00
CA GLN A 85 17.55 4.56 0.15
C GLN A 85 16.41 4.28 1.15
N HIS A 86 15.52 5.24 1.36
CA HIS A 86 14.36 5.08 2.24
C HIS A 86 13.45 3.96 1.73
N VAL A 87 13.05 4.00 0.46
CA VAL A 87 12.21 2.98 -0.18
C VAL A 87 12.90 1.61 -0.22
N GLU A 88 14.20 1.54 -0.51
CA GLU A 88 14.96 0.28 -0.40
C GLU A 88 14.89 -0.32 1.00
N SER A 89 14.99 0.50 2.05
CA SER A 89 14.88 0.04 3.43
C SER A 89 13.48 -0.53 3.72
N LEU A 90 12.42 0.15 3.27
CA LEU A 90 11.04 -0.30 3.42
C LEU A 90 10.76 -1.61 2.68
N ILE A 91 11.33 -1.77 1.49
CA ILE A 91 11.23 -3.00 0.68
C ILE A 91 11.84 -4.19 1.44
N VAL A 92 13.04 -4.02 2.01
CA VAL A 92 13.75 -5.10 2.73
C VAL A 92 13.08 -5.42 4.07
N GLN A 93 12.47 -4.42 4.71
CA GLN A 93 11.69 -4.59 5.94
C GLN A 93 10.31 -5.22 5.70
N ASN A 94 9.85 -5.33 4.45
CA ASN A 94 8.57 -5.95 4.13
C ASN A 94 8.69 -7.47 4.16
N ASP A 95 8.01 -8.10 5.12
CA ASP A 95 8.05 -9.55 5.32
C ASP A 95 7.66 -10.33 4.06
N VAL A 96 6.75 -9.82 3.23
CA VAL A 96 6.31 -10.51 2.00
C VAL A 96 7.41 -10.55 0.96
N LEU A 97 8.16 -9.47 0.82
CA LEU A 97 9.23 -9.36 -0.16
C LEU A 97 10.47 -10.17 0.24
N GLN A 98 10.63 -10.53 1.51
CA GLN A 98 11.67 -11.46 1.98
C GLN A 98 11.57 -12.89 1.38
N ASN A 99 10.49 -13.21 0.66
CA ASN A 99 10.46 -14.41 -0.17
C ASN A 99 11.49 -14.39 -1.31
N PHE A 100 11.98 -13.21 -1.67
CA PHE A 100 12.94 -12.98 -2.74
C PHE A 100 14.26 -12.44 -2.18
N PRO A 101 15.39 -12.68 -2.86
CA PRO A 101 16.67 -12.17 -2.40
C PRO A 101 16.68 -10.63 -2.46
N PRO A 102 17.12 -9.95 -1.39
CA PRO A 102 17.11 -8.49 -1.30
C PRO A 102 17.96 -7.82 -2.38
N ASP A 103 19.05 -8.45 -2.82
CA ASP A 103 19.89 -7.95 -3.91
C ASP A 103 19.11 -7.88 -5.24
N GLN A 104 18.25 -8.86 -5.50
CA GLN A 104 17.41 -8.88 -6.69
C GLN A 104 16.33 -7.80 -6.63
N LEU A 105 15.74 -7.58 -5.46
CA LEU A 105 14.76 -6.50 -5.24
C LEU A 105 15.41 -5.14 -5.47
N ARG A 106 16.56 -4.89 -4.83
CA ARG A 106 17.35 -3.66 -5.00
C ARG A 106 17.70 -3.44 -6.47
N GLN A 107 18.22 -4.44 -7.17
CA GLN A 107 18.57 -4.31 -8.58
C GLN A 107 17.36 -3.94 -9.46
N ARG A 108 16.19 -4.54 -9.19
CA ARG A 108 14.94 -4.27 -9.95
C ARG A 108 14.39 -2.89 -9.66
N PHE A 109 14.31 -2.52 -8.39
CA PHE A 109 13.90 -1.19 -7.96
C PHE A 109 14.82 -0.12 -8.59
N ASN A 110 16.13 -0.29 -8.46
CA ASN A 110 17.11 0.64 -8.99
C ASN A 110 17.02 0.78 -10.51
N LYS A 111 16.78 -0.31 -11.23
CA LYS A 111 16.53 -0.25 -12.68
C LYS A 111 15.33 0.64 -13.02
N HIS A 112 14.21 0.49 -12.31
CA HIS A 112 13.01 1.31 -12.56
C HIS A 112 13.24 2.78 -12.18
N VAL A 113 13.90 3.03 -11.05
CA VAL A 113 14.30 4.38 -10.63
C VAL A 113 15.19 5.03 -11.69
N ASP A 114 16.23 4.34 -12.16
CA ASP A 114 17.14 4.87 -13.16
C ASP A 114 16.39 5.19 -14.48
N GLN A 115 15.43 4.36 -14.88
CA GLN A 115 14.55 4.63 -16.04
C GLN A 115 13.66 5.85 -15.84
N LEU A 116 13.06 6.00 -14.66
CA LEU A 116 12.23 7.16 -14.29
C LEU A 116 13.06 8.45 -14.25
N SER A 117 14.28 8.38 -13.74
CA SER A 117 15.22 9.52 -13.70
C SER A 117 15.71 9.93 -15.08
N LEU A 118 15.86 8.98 -16.01
CA LEU A 118 16.24 9.28 -17.41
C LEU A 118 15.06 9.87 -18.20
N ASN A 119 13.90 9.24 -18.13
CA ASN A 119 12.69 9.70 -18.81
C ASN A 119 11.46 9.27 -18.02
N PHE A 120 10.91 10.21 -17.24
CA PHE A 120 9.78 9.94 -16.37
C PHE A 120 8.57 9.37 -17.11
N GLN A 121 8.24 9.91 -18.28
CA GLN A 121 7.08 9.45 -19.06
C GLN A 121 7.24 8.00 -19.52
N GLN A 122 8.42 7.66 -20.03
CA GLN A 122 8.70 6.29 -20.48
C GLN A 122 8.83 5.32 -19.31
N GLY A 123 9.60 5.68 -18.28
CA GLY A 123 9.77 4.86 -17.08
C GLY A 123 8.43 4.60 -16.40
N LYS A 124 7.54 5.60 -16.34
CA LYS A 124 6.19 5.44 -15.81
C LYS A 124 5.36 4.44 -16.62
N ALA A 125 5.40 4.55 -17.95
CA ALA A 125 4.68 3.62 -18.82
C ALA A 125 5.19 2.17 -18.66
N GLU A 126 6.50 1.97 -18.60
CA GLU A 126 7.11 0.65 -18.38
C GLU A 126 6.77 0.06 -17.00
N ALA A 127 6.86 0.88 -15.95
CA ALA A 127 6.49 0.46 -14.60
C ALA A 127 5.00 0.09 -14.51
N MET A 128 4.11 0.88 -15.12
CA MET A 128 2.68 0.59 -15.18
C MET A 128 2.38 -0.70 -15.96
N GLN A 129 3.14 -1.01 -17.02
CA GLN A 129 3.02 -2.28 -17.73
C GLN A 129 3.43 -3.47 -16.86
N GLU A 130 4.50 -3.36 -16.08
CA GLU A 130 4.90 -4.40 -15.13
C GLU A 130 3.84 -4.61 -14.06
N ILE A 131 3.28 -3.52 -13.51
CA ILE A 131 2.16 -3.58 -12.56
C ILE A 131 0.96 -4.30 -13.16
N ALA A 132 0.56 -3.95 -14.40
CA ALA A 132 -0.56 -4.58 -15.08
C ALA A 132 -0.39 -6.12 -15.25
N LYS A 133 0.83 -6.66 -15.25
CA LYS A 133 1.03 -8.13 -15.31
C LYS A 133 0.53 -8.83 -14.04
N ALA A 134 0.59 -8.16 -12.88
CA ALA A 134 0.04 -8.68 -11.63
C ALA A 134 -1.50 -8.68 -11.60
N ALA A 135 -2.16 -7.92 -12.48
CA ALA A 135 -3.63 -7.90 -12.60
C ALA A 135 -4.23 -9.28 -12.93
N LYS A 136 -3.44 -10.20 -13.49
CA LYS A 136 -3.85 -11.58 -13.76
C LYS A 136 -4.25 -12.34 -12.49
N LYS A 137 -3.76 -11.93 -11.33
CA LYS A 137 -4.06 -12.54 -10.05
C LYS A 137 -4.58 -11.49 -9.08
N PRO A 138 -5.88 -11.51 -8.73
CA PRO A 138 -6.48 -10.46 -7.91
C PRO A 138 -5.83 -10.34 -6.52
N MET A 139 -5.32 -11.44 -5.97
CA MET A 139 -4.60 -11.43 -4.70
C MET A 139 -3.24 -10.70 -4.80
N GLU A 140 -2.46 -10.98 -5.85
CA GLU A 140 -1.18 -10.30 -6.10
C GLU A 140 -1.41 -8.81 -6.45
N ALA A 141 -2.43 -8.52 -7.25
CA ALA A 141 -2.85 -7.16 -7.58
C ALA A 141 -3.12 -6.33 -6.32
N LYS A 142 -3.95 -6.84 -5.40
CA LYS A 142 -4.22 -6.16 -4.12
C LYS A 142 -2.93 -5.98 -3.31
N ALA A 143 -2.09 -7.00 -3.25
CA ALA A 143 -0.84 -6.94 -2.49
C ALA A 143 0.17 -5.91 -3.04
N VAL A 144 0.23 -5.71 -4.36
CA VAL A 144 1.07 -4.68 -4.99
C VAL A 144 0.60 -3.28 -4.58
N VAL A 145 -0.71 -3.00 -4.65
CA VAL A 145 -1.27 -1.71 -4.21
C VAL A 145 -1.02 -1.48 -2.73
N GLN A 146 -1.23 -2.52 -1.90
CA GLN A 146 -0.95 -2.47 -0.47
C GLN A 146 0.49 -2.09 -0.17
N THR A 147 1.44 -2.67 -0.91
CA THR A 147 2.87 -2.36 -0.75
C THR A 147 3.15 -0.91 -1.11
N GLY A 148 2.59 -0.40 -2.20
CA GLY A 148 2.70 1.03 -2.55
C GLY A 148 2.13 1.95 -1.46
N PHE A 149 0.99 1.59 -0.86
CA PHE A 149 0.37 2.38 0.22
C PHE A 149 1.20 2.37 1.50
N VAL A 150 1.82 1.24 1.84
CA VAL A 150 2.73 1.12 3.00
C VAL A 150 3.99 1.97 2.78
N VAL A 151 4.51 2.02 1.55
CA VAL A 151 5.69 2.82 1.22
C VAL A 151 5.35 4.31 1.25
N ALA A 152 4.29 4.74 0.58
CA ALA A 152 3.85 6.14 0.59
C ALA A 152 3.48 6.62 2.00
N GLY A 153 2.90 5.74 2.82
CA GLY A 153 2.51 6.06 4.20
C GLY A 153 3.63 5.95 5.23
N ALA A 154 4.87 5.62 4.83
CA ALA A 154 5.97 5.35 5.76
C ALA A 154 6.35 6.57 6.59
N ASP A 155 6.28 7.77 5.99
CA ASP A 155 6.54 9.04 6.67
C ASP A 155 5.31 9.58 7.43
N GLY A 156 4.22 8.81 7.48
CA GLY A 156 2.99 9.14 8.21
C GLY A 156 2.02 10.06 7.46
N TYR A 157 2.36 10.48 6.24
CA TYR A 157 1.50 11.27 5.36
C TYR A 157 1.69 10.83 3.91
N ILE A 158 0.60 10.72 3.15
CA ILE A 158 0.62 10.40 1.71
C ILE A 158 0.34 11.69 0.94
N ALA A 159 1.27 12.08 0.07
CA ALA A 159 1.16 13.27 -0.75
C ALA A 159 0.13 13.08 -1.89
N PRO A 160 -0.49 14.17 -2.37
CA PRO A 160 -1.45 14.09 -3.48
C PRO A 160 -0.87 13.47 -4.77
N ALA A 161 0.42 13.65 -5.02
CA ALA A 161 1.12 13.05 -6.16
C ALA A 161 1.19 11.52 -6.02
N GLU A 162 1.48 11.02 -4.83
CA GLU A 162 1.49 9.58 -4.54
C GLU A 162 0.08 8.99 -4.61
N GLU A 163 -0.94 9.68 -4.07
CA GLU A 163 -2.33 9.25 -4.20
C GLU A 163 -2.76 9.11 -5.66
N GLN A 164 -2.30 10.00 -6.53
CA GLN A 164 -2.57 9.93 -7.96
C GLN A 164 -1.93 8.68 -8.59
N VAL A 165 -0.66 8.41 -8.28
CA VAL A 165 0.04 7.19 -8.72
C VAL A 165 -0.67 5.93 -8.20
N LEU A 166 -1.08 5.91 -6.94
CA LEU A 166 -1.80 4.79 -6.34
C LEU A 166 -3.16 4.56 -7.01
N ARG A 167 -3.91 5.63 -7.34
CA ARG A 167 -5.18 5.53 -8.08
C ARG A 167 -4.97 4.98 -9.49
N GLU A 168 -3.94 5.42 -10.19
CA GLU A 168 -3.60 4.91 -11.51
C GLU A 168 -3.24 3.41 -11.47
N ALA A 169 -2.44 3.00 -10.47
CA ALA A 169 -2.10 1.60 -10.26
C ALA A 169 -3.34 0.75 -9.92
N CYS A 170 -4.25 1.24 -9.07
CA CYS A 170 -5.53 0.59 -8.80
C CYS A 170 -6.34 0.35 -10.08
N ALA A 171 -6.43 1.37 -10.95
CA ALA A 171 -7.10 1.24 -12.23
C ALA A 171 -6.44 0.21 -13.15
N ALA A 172 -5.11 0.20 -13.23
CA ALA A 172 -4.36 -0.78 -14.03
C ALA A 172 -4.50 -2.22 -13.52
N LEU A 173 -4.68 -2.38 -12.20
CA LEU A 173 -4.82 -3.67 -11.53
C LEU A 173 -6.28 -4.13 -11.38
N ASN A 174 -7.24 -3.32 -11.82
CA ASN A 174 -8.68 -3.54 -11.64
C ASN A 174 -9.07 -3.75 -10.16
N VAL A 175 -8.44 -2.98 -9.27
CA VAL A 175 -8.72 -3.00 -7.82
C VAL A 175 -9.46 -1.72 -7.45
N SER A 176 -10.46 -1.83 -6.56
CA SER A 176 -11.24 -0.68 -6.12
C SER A 176 -10.39 0.25 -5.22
N PRO A 177 -10.19 1.53 -5.59
CA PRO A 177 -9.45 2.50 -4.76
C PRO A 177 -10.12 2.74 -3.39
N GLN A 178 -11.44 2.54 -3.32
CA GLN A 178 -12.24 2.68 -2.10
C GLN A 178 -11.80 1.72 -0.99
N GLU A 179 -11.21 0.56 -1.34
CA GLU A 179 -10.65 -0.39 -0.36
C GLU A 179 -9.45 0.21 0.41
N PHE A 180 -8.82 1.24 -0.14
CA PHE A 180 -7.64 1.91 0.41
C PHE A 180 -7.95 3.32 0.92
N GLY A 181 -9.20 3.77 0.85
CA GLY A 181 -9.60 5.13 1.22
C GLY A 181 -9.13 6.22 0.24
N LEU A 182 -8.97 5.86 -1.05
CA LEU A 182 -8.63 6.76 -2.16
C LEU A 182 -9.85 7.12 -3.03
#